data_AF-A0A556R9Y6-F1
#
_entry.id   AF-A0A556R9Y6-F1
#
_cell.length_a   1.000
_cell.length_b   1.000
_cell.length_c   1.000
_cell.angle_alpha   90.00
_cell.angle_beta   90.00
_cell.angle_gamma   90.00
#
_symmetry.space_group_name_H-M   'P 1'
#
loop_
_entity.id
_entity.type
_entity.pdbx_description
1 polymer ?
#
loop_
_entity_poly.entity_id
_entity_poly.type
_entity_poly.pdbx_seq_one_letter_code
_entity_poly.pdbx_strand_id
1 'polypeptide(L)'
;MSGIQDPLKEEFVSSSVRQGHLFYNPDDIKRMLGGIPSGQFDRVARGHGRKIGNSKYYTPDEVWDIREELRDPVKVVPDDSI
;
A
#
# COMPACT_ATOMS: atom_id res chain seq x y z
N MET A 1 18.25 -7.11 -16.68
CA MET A 1 17.80 -6.61 -15.37
C MET A 1 16.60 -7.46 -14.97
N SER A 2 16.82 -8.53 -14.22
CA SER A 2 15.74 -9.36 -13.69
C SER A 2 15.14 -8.62 -12.50
N GLY A 3 14.03 -7.91 -12.73
CA GLY A 3 13.20 -7.41 -11.65
C GLY A 3 12.80 -8.61 -10.81
N ILE A 4 13.22 -8.63 -9.55
CA ILE A 4 12.83 -9.69 -8.63
C ILE A 4 11.32 -9.51 -8.45
N GLN A 5 10.54 -10.35 -9.13
CA GLN A 5 9.11 -10.49 -8.87
C GLN A 5 8.99 -11.02 -7.46
N ASP A 6 8.45 -10.20 -6.55
CA ASP A 6 8.10 -10.64 -5.21
C ASP A 6 6.92 -11.63 -5.35
N PRO A 7 7.14 -12.94 -5.10
CA PRO A 7 6.11 -13.94 -5.31
C PRO A 7 4.89 -13.71 -4.42
N LEU A 8 5.06 -13.05 -3.27
CA LEU A 8 3.95 -12.71 -2.39
C LEU A 8 3.13 -11.54 -2.94
N LYS A 9 3.79 -10.57 -3.59
CA LYS A 9 3.10 -9.50 -4.34
C LYS A 9 2.27 -10.09 -5.46
N GLU A 10 2.84 -11.01 -6.24
CA GLU A 10 2.11 -11.65 -7.34
C GLU A 10 0.91 -12.46 -6.87
N GLU A 11 1.05 -13.23 -5.79
CA GLU A 11 -0.05 -13.98 -5.20
C GLU A 11 -1.16 -13.06 -4.71
N PHE A 12 -0.80 -11.96 -4.02
CA PHE A 12 -1.75 -10.97 -3.54
C PHE A 12 -2.51 -10.29 -4.68
N VAL A 13 -1.80 -9.81 -5.71
CA VAL A 13 -2.42 -9.15 -6.86
C VAL A 13 -3.32 -10.14 -7.61
N SER A 14 -2.83 -11.35 -7.88
CA SER A 14 -3.57 -12.37 -8.62
C SER A 14 -4.82 -12.83 -7.88
N SER A 15 -4.74 -13.04 -6.56
CA SER A 15 -5.89 -13.44 -5.75
C SER A 15 -6.94 -12.33 -5.66
N SER A 16 -6.51 -11.07 -5.49
CA SER A 16 -7.38 -9.90 -5.50
C SER A 16 -8.16 -9.79 -6.81
N VAL A 17 -7.47 -9.91 -7.95
CA VAL A 17 -8.11 -9.88 -9.27
C VAL A 17 -9.07 -11.05 -9.48
N ARG A 18 -8.70 -12.28 -9.09
CA ARG A 18 -9.57 -13.46 -9.17
C ARG A 18 -10.86 -13.33 -8.36
N GLN A 19 -10.79 -12.62 -7.23
CA GLN A 19 -11.95 -12.33 -6.38
C GLN A 19 -12.77 -11.12 -6.87
N GLY A 20 -12.34 -10.45 -7.93
CA GLY A 20 -13.01 -9.26 -8.47
C GLY A 20 -12.65 -7.95 -7.77
N HIS A 21 -11.68 -7.96 -6.85
CA HIS A 21 -11.18 -6.77 -6.17
C HIS A 21 -10.12 -6.07 -7.02
N LEU A 22 -10.58 -5.24 -7.95
CA LEU A 22 -9.71 -4.46 -8.84
C LEU A 22 -9.28 -3.11 -8.23
N PHE A 23 -10.06 -2.62 -7.26
CA PHE A 23 -9.86 -1.33 -6.63
C PHE A 23 -10.26 -1.38 -5.16
N TYR A 24 -9.46 -0.73 -4.32
CA TYR A 24 -9.69 -0.56 -2.88
C TYR A 24 -9.88 0.91 -2.57
N ASN A 25 -10.83 1.25 -1.69
CA ASN A 25 -10.92 2.59 -1.14
C ASN A 25 -9.98 2.74 0.08
N PRO A 26 -9.69 3.96 0.58
CA PRO A 26 -8.83 4.17 1.74
C PRO A 26 -9.24 3.38 2.98
N ASP A 27 -10.54 3.25 3.24
CA ASP A 27 -11.06 2.58 4.44
C ASP A 27 -10.88 1.07 4.37
N ASP A 28 -11.04 0.47 3.19
CA ASP A 28 -10.75 -0.95 2.94
C ASP A 28 -9.28 -1.26 3.23
N ILE A 29 -8.38 -0.39 2.75
CA ILE A 29 -6.94 -0.56 2.95
C ILE A 29 -6.58 -0.40 4.43
N LYS A 30 -7.08 0.64 5.10
CA LYS A 30 -6.85 0.85 6.53
C LYS A 30 -7.30 -0.35 7.36
N ARG A 31 -8.45 -0.97 7.02
CA ARG A 31 -8.93 -2.19 7.66
C ARG A 31 -8.05 -3.40 7.36
N MET A 32 -7.67 -3.59 6.09
CA MET A 32 -6.80 -4.69 5.65
C MET A 32 -5.42 -4.66 6.34
N LEU A 33 -4.88 -3.46 6.55
CA LEU A 33 -3.59 -3.24 7.19
C LEU A 33 -3.65 -3.23 8.72
N GLY A 34 -4.75 -3.70 9.31
CA GLY A 34 -4.86 -3.86 10.76
C GLY A 34 -5.16 -2.56 11.53
N GLY A 35 -5.77 -1.56 10.88
CA GLY A 35 -6.21 -0.34 11.55
C GLY A 35 -5.12 0.70 11.76
N ILE A 36 -4.27 0.90 10.74
CA ILE A 36 -3.23 1.94 10.75
C ILE A 36 -3.82 3.36 10.99
N PRO A 37 -3.13 4.24 11.74
CA PRO A 37 -3.56 5.62 11.92
C PRO A 37 -3.71 6.35 10.59
N SER A 38 -4.77 7.14 10.41
CA SER A 38 -5.07 7.82 9.14
C SER A 38 -3.92 8.72 8.65
N GLY A 39 -3.24 9.43 9.55
CA GLY A 39 -2.11 10.28 9.17
C GLY A 39 -0.89 9.52 8.61
N GLN A 40 -0.70 8.26 9.04
CA GLN A 40 0.38 7.42 8.52
C GLN A 40 0.02 6.86 7.14
N PHE A 41 -1.22 6.42 6.97
CA PHE A 41 -1.74 6.03 5.66
C PHE A 41 -1.64 7.17 4.65
N ASP A 42 -2.10 8.38 5.02
CA ASP A 42 -2.12 9.52 4.10
C ASP A 42 -0.69 9.94 3.68
N ARG A 43 0.31 9.75 4.55
CA ARG A 43 1.72 10.03 4.23
C ARG A 43 2.26 9.09 3.16
N VAL A 44 1.99 7.78 3.29
CA VAL A 44 2.47 6.73 2.36
C VAL A 44 1.65 6.74 1.07
N ALA A 45 0.32 6.81 1.18
CA ALA A 45 -0.60 6.79 0.04
C ALA A 45 -0.58 8.08 -0.81
N ARG A 46 0.23 9.09 -0.44
CA ARG A 46 0.31 10.39 -1.14
C ARG A 46 0.73 10.25 -2.61
N GLY A 47 1.52 9.24 -2.94
CA GLY A 47 1.98 8.96 -4.31
C GLY A 47 1.10 7.99 -5.11
N HIS A 48 0.20 7.27 -4.45
CA HIS A 48 -0.61 6.22 -5.06
C HIS A 48 -2.05 6.67 -5.30
N GLY A 49 -2.81 5.87 -6.04
CA GLY A 49 -4.26 5.91 -6.10
C GLY A 49 -4.82 6.86 -7.14
N ARG A 50 -5.87 6.39 -7.82
CA ARG A 50 -6.60 7.08 -8.86
C ARG A 50 -7.85 7.76 -8.30
N LYS A 51 -8.07 9.01 -8.67
CA LYS A 51 -9.32 9.71 -8.37
C LYS A 51 -10.43 9.22 -9.32
N ILE A 52 -11.51 8.67 -8.77
CA ILE A 52 -12.71 8.28 -9.52
C ILE A 52 -13.89 8.94 -8.82
N GLY A 53 -14.50 9.93 -9.48
CA GLY A 53 -15.50 10.80 -8.85
C GLY A 53 -14.92 11.60 -7.68
N ASN A 54 -15.59 11.53 -6.53
CA ASN A 54 -15.19 12.20 -5.29
C ASN A 54 -14.32 11.33 -4.38
N SER A 55 -14.00 10.10 -4.79
CA SER A 55 -13.26 9.13 -4.01
C SER A 55 -11.92 8.78 -4.67
N LYS A 56 -10.99 8.30 -3.85
CA LYS A 56 -9.67 7.82 -4.30
C LYS A 56 -9.66 6.30 -4.21
N TYR A 57 -9.11 5.64 -5.22
CA TYR A 57 -9.08 4.18 -5.31
C TYR A 57 -7.69 3.69 -5.65
N TYR A 58 -7.31 2.54 -5.12
CA TYR A 58 -5.97 1.98 -5.26
C TYR A 58 -6.08 0.58 -5.85
N THR A 59 -5.21 0.27 -6.79
CA THR A 59 -5.09 -1.08 -7.37
C THR A 59 -4.46 -2.03 -6.36
N PRO A 60 -4.64 -3.37 -6.51
CA PRO A 60 -3.97 -4.34 -5.65
C PRO A 60 -2.44 -4.16 -5.59
N ASP A 61 -1.83 -3.75 -6.71
CA ASP A 61 -0.39 -3.49 -6.79
C ASP A 61 0.03 -2.35 -5.84
N GLU A 62 -0.68 -1.21 -5.91
CA GLU A 62 -0.45 -0.06 -5.05
C GLU A 62 -0.74 -0.36 -3.57
N VAL A 63 -1.75 -1.19 -3.29
CA VAL A 63 -2.04 -1.62 -1.90
C VAL A 63 -0.89 -2.43 -1.32
N TRP A 64 -0.26 -3.29 -2.13
CA TRP A 64 0.93 -4.02 -1.71
C TRP A 64 2.11 -3.07 -1.43
N ASP A 65 2.36 -2.12 -2.31
CA ASP A 65 3.46 -1.16 -2.14
C ASP A 65 3.26 -0.32 -0.86
N ILE A 66 2.03 0.18 -0.64
CA ILE A 66 1.66 0.89 0.60
C ILE A 66 1.89 0.01 1.83
N ARG A 67 1.53 -1.28 1.76
CA ARG A 67 1.73 -2.24 2.85
C ARG A 67 3.20 -2.43 3.18
N GLU A 68 4.04 -2.59 2.16
CA GLU A 68 5.48 -2.81 2.36
C GLU A 68 6.17 -1.54 2.88
N GLU A 69 5.79 -0.36 2.40
CA GLU A 69 6.28 0.92 2.95
C GLU A 69 5.88 1.15 4.42
N LEU A 70 4.72 0.63 4.83
CA LEU A 70 4.28 0.68 6.24
C LEU A 70 4.93 -0.40 7.11
N ARG A 71 5.32 -1.53 6.51
CA ARG A 71 6.00 -2.65 7.19
C ARG A 71 7.47 -2.38 7.39
N ASP A 72 8.11 -1.66 6.47
CA ASP A 72 9.47 -1.19 6.68
C ASP A 72 9.39 -0.17 7.84
N PRO A 73 9.87 -0.51 9.06
CA PRO A 73 9.96 0.49 10.09
C PRO A 73 10.87 1.55 9.50
N VAL A 74 10.30 2.74 9.22
CA VAL A 74 11.03 3.96 8.85
C VAL A 74 12.40 3.82 9.46
N LYS A 75 13.43 3.58 8.63
CA LYS A 75 14.82 3.49 9.09
C LYS A 75 14.96 4.68 10.02
N VAL A 76 15.01 4.42 11.32
CA VAL A 76 15.30 5.43 12.31
C VAL A 76 16.72 5.77 11.94
N VAL A 77 16.90 6.83 11.17
CA VAL A 77 18.19 7.47 11.07
C VAL A 77 18.52 7.74 12.53
N PRO A 78 19.55 7.11 13.11
CA PRO A 78 20.03 7.57 14.40
C PRO A 78 20.32 9.06 14.19
N ASP A 79 19.76 9.91 15.04
CA ASP A 79 20.21 11.29 15.18
C ASP A 79 21.65 11.26 15.71
N ASP A 80 22.59 10.87 14.87
CA ASP A 80 24.00 11.13 15.05
C ASP A 80 24.32 12.36 14.22
N SER A 81 24.24 13.54 14.85
CA SER A 81 25.19 14.65 14.68
C SER A 81 24.69 15.91 15.40
N ILE A 82 24.98 16.04 16.69
CA ILE A 82 25.49 17.31 17.29
C ILE A 82 26.54 16.94 18.34
#